data_AF-A0A9N8QEI7-F1
#
_entry.id   AF-A0A9N8QEI7-F1
#
_cell.length_a   1.000
_cell.length_b   1.000
_cell.length_c   1.000
_cell.angle_alpha   90.00
_cell.angle_beta   90.00
_cell.angle_gamma   90.00
#
_symmetry.space_group_name_H-M   'P 1'
#
loop_
_entity.id
_entity.type
_entity.pdbx_description
1 polymer ?
#
loop_
_entity_poly.entity_id
_entity_poly.type
_entity_poly.pdbx_seq_one_letter_code
_entity_poly.pdbx_strand_id
1 'polypeptide(L)'
;SAQAFGSFEKWVAARQPIQLEAGVTREITDLLSPKVRAEFEKAVANLSARDKDAIIDPNGKLFDAEAQYVSVEGDHEWKAPGPGDIRGPCPGLNVLSNHGYFNR
;
A
#
# COMPACT_ATOMS: atom_id res chain seq x y z
N SER A 1 11.66 -9.91 -18.00
CA SER A 1 11.27 -9.01 -16.90
C SER A 1 12.33 -7.95 -16.55
N ALA A 2 13.63 -8.13 -16.84
CA ALA A 2 14.64 -7.06 -16.66
C ALA A 2 14.67 -6.01 -17.79
N GLN A 3 14.27 -6.37 -19.01
CA GLN A 3 14.32 -5.48 -20.19
C GLN A 3 13.31 -4.32 -20.15
N ALA A 4 12.23 -4.42 -19.37
CA ALA A 4 11.22 -3.37 -19.23
C ALA A 4 11.66 -2.22 -18.30
N PHE A 5 12.50 -2.50 -17.29
CA PHE A 5 13.03 -1.47 -16.39
C PHE A 5 14.18 -0.68 -17.03
N GLY A 6 15.04 -1.33 -17.82
CA GLY A 6 16.13 -0.65 -18.53
C GLY A 6 15.66 0.34 -19.62
N SER A 7 14.44 0.19 -20.14
CA SER A 7 13.86 1.17 -21.07
C SER A 7 13.30 2.39 -20.36
N PHE A 8 12.82 2.22 -19.12
CA PHE A 8 12.26 3.30 -18.31
C PHE A 8 13.34 4.28 -17.86
N GLU A 9 14.48 3.80 -17.34
CA GLU A 9 15.59 4.67 -16.92
C GLU A 9 16.18 5.45 -18.10
N LYS A 10 16.33 4.79 -19.26
CA LYS A 10 16.74 5.47 -20.50
C LYS A 10 15.72 6.52 -20.97
N TRP A 11 14.43 6.25 -20.82
CA TRP A 11 13.38 7.20 -21.17
C TRP A 11 13.35 8.41 -20.24
N VAL A 12 13.55 8.21 -18.92
CA VAL A 12 13.67 9.29 -17.94
C VAL A 12 14.94 10.12 -18.21
N ALA A 13 16.07 9.48 -18.48
CA ALA A 13 17.34 10.17 -18.75
C ALA A 13 17.34 10.95 -20.09
N ALA A 14 16.56 10.50 -21.08
CA ALA A 14 16.41 11.18 -22.36
C ALA A 14 15.38 12.31 -22.35
N ARG A 15 14.61 12.47 -21.26
CA ARG A 15 13.61 13.52 -21.13
C ARG A 15 14.32 14.81 -20.75
N GLN A 16 14.46 15.73 -21.70
CA GLN A 16 14.84 17.08 -21.34
C GLN A 16 13.76 17.65 -20.40
N PRO A 17 14.14 18.18 -19.22
CA PRO A 17 13.19 18.87 -18.38
C PRO A 17 12.58 19.99 -19.23
N ILE A 18 11.26 20.11 -19.21
CA ILE A 18 10.58 21.26 -19.81
C ILE A 18 11.16 22.47 -19.10
N GLN A 19 12.02 23.22 -19.79
CA GLN A 19 12.48 24.52 -19.34
C GLN A 19 11.26 25.44 -19.46
N LEU A 20 10.49 25.53 -18.38
CA LEU A 20 9.45 26.54 -18.29
C LEU A 20 10.18 27.89 -18.25
N GLU A 21 10.03 28.68 -19.31
CA GLU A 21 10.48 30.08 -19.38
C GLU A 21 10.12 30.77 -18.06
N ALA A 22 11.04 31.58 -17.50
CA ALA A 22 10.94 32.14 -16.15
C ALA A 22 9.65 32.95 -15.82
N GLY A 23 8.78 33.18 -16.82
CA GLY A 23 7.47 33.81 -16.67
C GLY A 23 6.24 32.89 -16.81
N VAL A 24 6.41 31.59 -17.08
CA VAL A 24 5.30 30.62 -17.24
C VAL A 24 5.05 29.79 -15.98
N THR A 25 6.04 29.70 -15.07
CA THR A 25 5.87 29.08 -13.75
C THR A 25 5.13 30.02 -12.81
N ARG A 26 3.79 30.04 -12.89
CA ARG A 26 3.00 30.32 -11.68
C ARG A 26 2.95 29.05 -10.87
N GLU A 27 3.43 29.10 -9.64
CA GLU A 27 3.21 28.00 -8.73
C GLU A 27 1.70 27.82 -8.55
N ILE A 28 1.22 26.60 -8.32
CA ILE A 28 -0.22 26.34 -8.16
C ILE A 28 -0.83 27.27 -7.09
N THR A 29 -0.03 27.64 -6.09
CA THR A 29 -0.30 28.63 -5.03
C THR A 29 -0.69 30.02 -5.56
N ASP A 30 -0.20 30.46 -6.72
CA ASP A 30 -0.54 31.74 -7.35
C ASP A 30 -1.91 31.75 -8.02
N LEU A 31 -2.48 30.57 -8.26
CA LEU A 31 -3.85 30.39 -8.78
C LEU A 31 -4.88 30.27 -7.67
N LEU A 32 -4.44 30.12 -6.41
CA LEU A 32 -5.33 29.99 -5.26
C LEU A 32 -5.70 31.38 -4.70
N SER A 33 -6.96 31.55 -4.33
CA SER A 33 -7.35 32.72 -3.54
C SER A 33 -6.60 32.72 -2.18
N PRO A 34 -6.43 33.87 -1.53
CA PRO A 34 -5.67 33.95 -0.27
C PRO A 34 -6.17 32.96 0.80
N LYS A 35 -7.50 32.75 0.86
CA LYS A 35 -8.12 31.78 1.77
C LYS A 35 -7.77 30.34 1.39
N VAL A 36 -7.86 29.99 0.11
CA VAL A 36 -7.57 28.63 -0.35
C VAL A 36 -6.07 28.33 -0.25
N ARG A 37 -5.21 29.32 -0.49
CA ARG A 37 -3.76 29.18 -0.31
C ARG A 37 -3.39 28.90 1.14
N ALA A 38 -3.97 29.64 2.08
CA ALA A 38 -3.73 29.42 3.51
C ALA A 38 -4.18 28.02 3.97
N GLU A 39 -5.32 27.53 3.47
CA GLU A 39 -5.78 26.17 3.79
C GLU A 39 -4.92 25.09 3.10
N PHE A 40 -4.46 25.32 1.87
CA PHE A 40 -3.55 24.42 1.16
C PHE A 40 -2.20 24.32 1.87
N GLU A 41 -1.60 25.44 2.28
CA GLU A 41 -0.34 25.48 3.03
C GLU A 41 -0.45 24.75 4.37
N LYS A 42 -1.56 24.96 5.11
CA LYS A 42 -1.83 24.19 6.34
C LYS A 42 -1.95 22.70 6.07
N ALA A 43 -2.66 22.29 5.02
CA ALA A 43 -2.83 20.89 4.67
C ALA A 43 -1.49 20.24 4.26
N VAL A 44 -0.68 20.94 3.47
CA VAL A 44 0.66 20.49 3.07
C VAL A 44 1.59 20.40 4.28
N ALA A 45 1.58 21.39 5.17
CA ALA A 45 2.37 21.37 6.40
C ALA A 45 1.96 20.20 7.33
N ASN A 46 0.66 19.95 7.46
CA ASN A 46 0.16 18.80 8.21
C ASN A 46 0.57 17.46 7.58
N LEU A 47 0.57 17.36 6.24
CA LEU A 47 1.00 16.16 5.52
C LEU A 47 2.51 15.96 5.57
N SER A 48 3.31 17.02 5.50
CA SER A 48 4.76 16.95 5.57
C SER A 48 5.27 16.69 6.98
N ALA A 49 4.54 17.14 8.01
CA ALA A 49 4.81 16.85 9.41
C ALA A 49 4.34 15.45 9.85
N ARG A 50 3.54 14.74 9.04
CA ARG A 50 3.24 13.33 9.31
C ARG A 50 4.53 12.52 9.18
N ASP A 51 4.82 11.76 10.23
CA ASP A 51 5.84 10.74 10.19
C ASP A 51 5.47 9.71 9.11
N LYS A 52 6.23 9.71 8.02
CA LYS A 52 6.04 8.79 6.89
C LYS A 52 6.38 7.36 7.27
N ASP A 53 7.19 7.22 8.31
CA ASP A 53 7.63 5.94 8.85
C ASP A 53 6.66 5.50 9.97
N ALA A 54 5.79 6.35 10.52
CA ALA A 54 4.75 5.87 11.46
C ALA A 54 3.71 4.91 10.83
N ILE A 55 3.63 4.82 9.49
CA ILE A 55 2.84 3.79 8.79
C ILE A 55 3.60 2.45 8.69
N ILE A 56 4.94 2.50 8.61
CA ILE A 56 5.84 1.34 8.57
C ILE A 56 6.79 1.51 9.74
N ASP A 57 6.40 1.02 10.92
CA ASP A 57 7.18 1.18 12.14
C ASP A 57 8.69 0.97 11.85
N PRO A 58 9.51 2.05 11.83
CA PRO A 58 10.90 1.96 11.40
C PRO A 58 11.76 1.23 12.44
N ASN A 59 11.22 1.01 13.65
CA ASN A 59 11.87 0.33 14.76
C ASN A 59 11.14 -0.93 15.23
N GLY A 60 9.91 -1.15 14.80
CA GLY A 60 9.05 -2.14 15.41
C GLY A 60 8.65 -3.24 14.46
N LYS A 61 8.28 -4.31 15.14
CA LYS A 61 8.06 -5.62 14.58
C LYS A 61 6.92 -5.56 13.58
N LEU A 62 7.24 -5.36 12.30
CA LEU A 62 6.33 -5.62 11.18
C LEU A 62 5.72 -7.03 11.26
N PHE A 63 6.42 -7.94 11.94
CA PHE A 63 5.97 -9.28 12.27
C PHE A 63 6.29 -9.61 13.74
N ASP A 64 5.25 -9.93 14.51
CA ASP A 64 5.34 -10.53 15.83
C ASP A 64 4.88 -11.99 15.76
N ALA A 65 5.83 -12.91 15.86
CA ALA A 65 5.58 -14.33 15.71
C ALA A 65 4.61 -14.89 16.75
N GLU A 66 4.60 -14.34 17.97
CA GLU A 66 3.73 -14.81 19.04
C GLU A 66 2.32 -14.26 18.85
N ALA A 67 2.20 -12.96 18.56
CA ALA A 67 0.89 -12.33 18.33
C ALA A 67 0.21 -12.77 17.02
N GLN A 68 0.99 -13.21 16.03
CA GLN A 68 0.52 -13.64 14.71
C GLN A 68 0.64 -15.14 14.48
N TYR A 69 0.82 -15.93 15.55
CA TYR A 69 0.76 -17.38 15.46
C TYR A 69 -0.66 -17.86 15.14
N VAL A 70 -0.79 -18.69 14.10
CA VAL A 70 -2.04 -19.32 13.68
C VAL A 70 -1.84 -20.83 13.79
N SER A 71 -2.54 -21.48 14.73
CA SER A 71 -2.42 -22.93 14.94
C SER A 71 -3.05 -23.72 13.79
N VAL A 72 -2.45 -24.83 13.40
CA VAL A 72 -2.97 -25.73 12.35
C VAL A 72 -3.15 -27.16 12.89
N GLU A 73 -3.23 -27.29 14.21
CA GLU A 73 -3.31 -28.55 14.93
C GLU A 73 -4.62 -28.64 15.71
N GLY A 74 -4.97 -29.84 16.19
CA GLY A 74 -6.16 -30.07 17.01
C GLY A 74 -7.45 -29.66 16.32
N ASP A 75 -8.19 -28.73 16.93
CA ASP A 75 -9.45 -28.22 16.36
C ASP A 75 -9.25 -27.56 14.98
N HIS A 76 -8.05 -27.04 14.73
CA HIS A 76 -7.62 -26.44 13.48
C HIS A 76 -6.83 -27.38 12.58
N GLU A 77 -6.85 -28.69 12.83
CA GLU A 77 -6.29 -29.67 11.91
C GLU A 77 -7.00 -29.59 10.55
N TRP A 78 -6.20 -29.72 9.50
CA TRP A 78 -6.70 -29.71 8.13
C TRP A 78 -7.66 -30.86 7.88
N LYS A 79 -8.78 -30.56 7.22
CA LYS A 79 -9.72 -31.56 6.72
C LYS A 79 -10.12 -31.21 5.28
N ALA A 80 -10.25 -32.24 4.44
CA ALA A 80 -10.78 -32.06 3.09
C ALA A 80 -12.24 -31.55 3.18
N PRO A 81 -12.69 -30.68 2.25
CA PRO A 81 -14.09 -30.28 2.19
C PRO A 81 -14.99 -31.49 1.96
N GLY A 82 -16.04 -31.59 2.76
CA GLY A 82 -17.07 -32.62 2.67
C GLY A 82 -18.16 -32.31 1.65
N PRO A 83 -19.15 -33.21 1.48
CA PRO A 83 -20.29 -32.98 0.61
C PRO A 83 -21.12 -31.79 1.08
N GLY A 84 -21.26 -30.75 0.25
CA GLY A 84 -22.03 -29.54 0.55
C GLY A 84 -21.18 -28.38 1.06
N ASP A 85 -19.91 -28.61 1.38
CA ASP A 85 -18.97 -27.56 1.77
C ASP A 85 -18.68 -26.64 0.57
N ILE A 86 -18.84 -25.33 0.76
CA ILE A 86 -18.69 -24.34 -0.30
C ILE A 86 -17.28 -23.75 -0.27
N ARG A 87 -16.64 -23.68 -1.44
CA ARG A 87 -15.35 -23.02 -1.64
C ARG A 87 -15.46 -21.99 -2.76
N GLY A 88 -14.84 -20.83 -2.54
CA GLY A 88 -14.83 -19.73 -3.49
C GLY A 88 -13.55 -19.68 -4.32
N PRO A 89 -13.38 -18.65 -5.15
CA PRO A 89 -12.15 -18.46 -5.93
C PRO A 89 -10.96 -18.01 -5.08
N CYS A 90 -11.17 -17.60 -3.82
CA CYS A 90 -10.11 -17.11 -2.95
C CYS A 90 -9.40 -18.27 -2.22
N PRO A 91 -8.12 -18.56 -2.54
CA PRO A 91 -7.41 -19.68 -1.94
C PRO A 91 -7.21 -19.53 -0.43
N GLY A 92 -6.97 -18.30 0.06
CA GLY A 92 -6.75 -18.05 1.50
C GLY A 92 -7.97 -18.40 2.34
N LEU A 93 -9.17 -17.99 1.91
CA LEU A 93 -10.41 -18.32 2.61
C LEU A 93 -10.70 -19.83 2.60
N ASN A 94 -10.39 -20.50 1.49
CA ASN A 94 -10.56 -21.95 1.37
C ASN A 94 -9.66 -22.71 2.35
N VAL A 95 -8.41 -22.27 2.54
CA VAL A 95 -7.49 -22.85 3.52
C VAL A 95 -8.03 -22.66 4.95
N LEU A 96 -8.48 -21.46 5.30
CA LEU A 96 -9.03 -21.18 6.63
C LEU A 96 -10.28 -22.02 6.94
N SER A 97 -11.17 -22.21 5.96
CA SER A 97 -12.31 -23.12 6.11
C SER A 97 -11.88 -24.57 6.32
N ASN A 98 -10.90 -25.08 5.57
CA ASN A 98 -10.40 -26.45 5.75
C ASN A 98 -9.76 -26.66 7.14
N HIS A 99 -9.14 -25.63 7.70
CA HIS A 99 -8.61 -25.59 9.07
C HIS A 99 -9.68 -25.20 10.12
N GLY A 100 -10.96 -25.10 9.78
CA GLY A 100 -12.02 -24.86 10.78
C GLY A 100 -11.97 -23.50 11.48
N TYR A 101 -11.29 -22.50 10.91
CA TYR A 101 -11.37 -21.11 11.37
C TYR A 101 -12.71 -20.44 11.00
N PHE A 102 -13.36 -20.99 9.97
CA PHE A 102 -14.76 -20.75 9.63
C PHE A 102 -15.49 -22.09 9.60
N ASN A 103 -16.79 -22.07 9.30
CA ASN A 103 -17.48 -23.31 9.00
C ASN A 103 -16.75 -24.06 7.88
N ARG A 104 -16.60 -25.37 8.08
CA ARG A 104 -16.03 -26.26 7.07
C ARG A 104 -16.98 -26.36 5.89
#